data_AF-A0A9P7U561-F1
#
_entry.id   AF-A0A9P7U561-F1
#
_cell.length_a   1.000
_cell.length_b   1.000
_cell.length_c   1.000
_cell.angle_alpha   90.00
_cell.angle_beta   90.00
_cell.angle_gamma   90.00
#
_symmetry.space_group_name_H-M   'P 1'
#
loop_
_entity.id
_entity.type
_entity.pdbx_description
1 polymer ?
#
loop_
_entity_poly.entity_id
_entity_poly.type
_entity_poly.pdbx_seq_one_letter_code
_entity_poly.pdbx_strand_id
1 'polypeptide(L)'
;MASDVVRDGVFAVNKPYGQSSAQVIRECQQAFNPSNFFRPMIEAEVSRRVKESNNQYGRRKAEKRASQVKIGHGGTLDPLATGVLILGIGAATKLLPQFLHCTKTYETIVVFGVSTSTYDRTGTVLARKGYDHVTKEMVEKELESFRGKQMQIPPLYSALKMDGKPLYMYAREGKPIPREIEGRQVEALEVELVEWYEPGSHNHRWPTEEADTAEKNLAEQVWRVKKQQETGKPLTPEEKEQDDRAIAAHESFKKRFEERQDELIRDAPSKRQRRGKESKAMMSGALGSLPQPNYSNKGSNLVPPPPAASTPPPWTGEGPPACKIRLTVSSGYYVRCFCHDLGTKLGSAATMAELCRVRQSDFTVGGPNTLEHEDLAKGEEVWGPKIADMLARWNGEPVDASAGGKSTFSKPPSSSKELASTRDRSSSPARVKRQRSPAGEDGPSEPARKAVKLADDSISSPKEAKSDDEKSWKGIED
;
A
#
# COMPACT_ATOMS: atom_id res chain seq x y z
N MET A 1 -7.31 -38.34 2.96
CA MET A 1 -5.83 -38.46 3.00
C MET A 1 -5.24 -37.07 3.03
N ALA A 2 -4.46 -36.71 4.05
CA ALA A 2 -3.60 -35.52 3.95
C ALA A 2 -2.39 -35.92 3.12
N SER A 3 -2.21 -35.32 1.94
CA SER A 3 -1.07 -35.59 1.07
C SER A 3 0.16 -34.83 1.58
N ASP A 4 1.32 -35.48 1.70
CA ASP A 4 2.60 -34.85 2.11
C ASP A 4 3.14 -33.80 1.12
N VAL A 5 2.42 -33.54 0.03
CA VAL A 5 2.71 -32.54 -0.99
C VAL A 5 2.56 -31.13 -0.40
N VAL A 6 3.68 -30.42 -0.31
CA VAL A 6 3.72 -28.98 -0.02
C VAL A 6 3.11 -28.21 -1.20
N ARG A 7 1.85 -27.78 -1.08
CA ARG A 7 1.17 -26.94 -2.09
C ARG A 7 1.41 -25.46 -1.84
N ASP A 8 2.10 -24.80 -2.76
CA ASP A 8 2.12 -23.34 -2.85
C ASP A 8 1.57 -22.84 -4.19
N GLY A 9 1.36 -21.53 -4.30
CA GLY A 9 0.70 -20.91 -5.46
C GLY A 9 -0.05 -19.62 -5.10
N VAL A 10 -0.90 -19.18 -6.02
CA VAL A 10 -1.69 -17.96 -5.90
C VAL A 10 -3.16 -18.25 -6.17
N PHE A 11 -4.03 -17.70 -5.32
CA PHE A 11 -5.49 -17.70 -5.48
C PHE A 11 -6.01 -16.31 -5.08
N ALA A 12 -7.31 -16.06 -5.14
CA ALA A 12 -7.91 -14.85 -4.59
C ALA A 12 -8.90 -15.15 -3.45
N VAL A 13 -9.16 -14.17 -2.61
CA VAL A 13 -10.29 -14.18 -1.68
C VAL A 13 -11.23 -13.03 -2.04
N ASN A 14 -12.54 -13.27 -2.06
CA ASN A 14 -13.53 -12.19 -2.09
C ASN A 14 -13.51 -11.50 -0.72
N LYS A 15 -12.92 -10.31 -0.66
CA LYS A 15 -12.75 -9.54 0.57
C LYS A 15 -14.13 -9.06 1.08
N PRO A 16 -14.46 -9.28 2.37
CA PRO A 16 -15.68 -8.74 2.97
C PRO A 16 -15.60 -7.22 3.20
N TYR A 17 -16.78 -6.61 3.35
CA TYR A 17 -16.92 -5.20 3.74
C TYR A 17 -16.30 -4.94 5.14
N GLY A 18 -15.92 -3.69 5.41
CA GLY A 18 -15.47 -3.26 6.73
C GLY A 18 -14.09 -3.74 7.20
N GLN A 19 -13.52 -4.80 6.61
CA GLN A 19 -12.18 -5.29 6.96
C GLN A 19 -11.05 -4.59 6.21
N SER A 20 -9.87 -4.48 6.82
CA SER A 20 -8.62 -4.20 6.10
C SER A 20 -8.11 -5.44 5.33
N SER A 21 -7.41 -5.24 4.20
CA SER A 21 -6.73 -6.33 3.49
C SER A 21 -5.78 -7.14 4.38
N ALA A 22 -5.15 -6.48 5.37
CA ALA A 22 -4.27 -7.14 6.34
C ALA A 22 -5.02 -7.97 7.41
N GLN A 23 -6.31 -7.72 7.63
CA GLN A 23 -7.17 -8.52 8.51
C GLN A 23 -7.54 -9.84 7.83
N VAL A 24 -7.96 -9.81 6.55
CA VAL A 24 -8.22 -11.02 5.76
C VAL A 24 -7.02 -11.97 5.77
N ILE A 25 -5.79 -11.45 5.65
CA ILE A 25 -4.57 -12.25 5.76
C ILE A 25 -4.42 -12.90 7.15
N ARG A 26 -4.77 -12.21 8.24
CA ARG A 26 -4.72 -12.78 9.60
C ARG A 26 -5.78 -13.86 9.80
N GLU A 27 -6.96 -13.70 9.23
CA GLU A 27 -8.06 -14.68 9.30
C GLU A 27 -7.78 -15.91 8.43
N CYS A 28 -7.19 -15.72 7.25
CA CYS A 28 -6.60 -16.82 6.49
C CYS A 28 -5.56 -17.57 7.33
N GLN A 29 -4.65 -16.86 8.03
CA GLN A 29 -3.68 -17.52 8.92
C GLN A 29 -4.34 -18.21 10.13
N GLN A 30 -5.47 -17.72 10.65
CA GLN A 30 -6.23 -18.39 11.72
C GLN A 30 -6.75 -19.76 11.25
N ALA A 31 -7.33 -19.84 10.05
CA ALA A 31 -7.80 -21.09 9.46
C ALA A 31 -6.66 -22.01 9.03
N PHE A 32 -5.61 -21.46 8.42
CA PHE A 32 -4.58 -22.26 7.74
C PHE A 32 -3.51 -22.81 8.69
N ASN A 33 -3.12 -22.10 9.75
CA ASN A 33 -2.06 -22.53 10.67
C ASN A 33 -2.36 -23.82 11.48
N PRO A 34 -3.60 -24.10 11.94
CA PRO A 34 -3.94 -25.39 12.58
C PRO A 34 -4.27 -26.51 11.59
N SER A 35 -4.54 -26.19 10.32
CA SER A 35 -5.06 -27.12 9.32
C SER A 35 -4.16 -28.35 9.07
N ASN A 36 -4.76 -29.41 8.56
CA ASN A 36 -4.04 -30.58 8.04
C ASN A 36 -3.43 -30.26 6.67
N PHE A 37 -4.17 -29.54 5.82
CA PHE A 37 -3.82 -29.18 4.44
C PHE A 37 -2.50 -28.43 4.32
N PHE A 38 -2.24 -27.44 5.19
CA PHE A 38 -0.98 -26.68 5.18
C PHE A 38 0.11 -27.21 6.13
N ARG A 39 -0.16 -28.27 6.90
CA ARG A 39 0.81 -28.84 7.85
C ARG A 39 2.15 -29.23 7.19
N PRO A 40 2.19 -29.92 6.04
CA PRO A 40 3.46 -30.26 5.37
C PRO A 40 4.30 -29.03 5.01
N MET A 41 3.67 -27.91 4.64
CA MET A 41 4.39 -26.65 4.36
C MET A 41 5.05 -26.07 5.62
N ILE A 42 4.32 -26.07 6.73
CA ILE A 42 4.81 -25.56 8.02
C ILE A 42 5.97 -26.42 8.51
N GLU A 43 5.83 -27.74 8.48
CA GLU A 43 6.84 -28.69 8.95
C GLU A 43 8.11 -28.67 8.08
N ALA A 44 7.98 -28.54 6.76
CA ALA A 44 9.10 -28.37 5.85
C ALA A 44 9.87 -27.05 6.12
N GLU A 45 9.16 -25.93 6.29
CA GLU A 45 9.77 -24.62 6.55
C GLU A 45 10.41 -24.53 7.94
N VAL A 46 9.80 -25.15 8.97
CA VAL A 46 10.42 -25.31 10.31
C VAL A 46 11.70 -26.14 10.19
N SER A 47 11.62 -27.32 9.55
CA SER A 47 12.77 -28.23 9.37
C SER A 47 13.93 -27.56 8.61
N ARG A 48 13.64 -26.77 7.59
CA ARG A 48 14.64 -25.97 6.86
C ARG A 48 15.32 -24.96 7.79
N ARG A 49 14.54 -24.16 8.52
CA ARG A 49 15.09 -23.08 9.36
C ARG A 49 15.80 -23.55 10.63
N VAL A 50 15.45 -24.73 11.17
CA VAL A 50 16.21 -25.35 12.28
C VAL A 50 17.61 -25.76 11.81
N LYS A 51 17.73 -26.30 10.59
CA LYS A 51 19.04 -26.63 9.96
C LYS A 51 19.88 -25.38 9.66
N GLU A 52 19.25 -24.26 9.29
CA GLU A 52 19.92 -22.99 8.99
C GLU A 52 20.45 -22.22 10.21
N SER A 53 20.16 -22.65 11.45
CA SER A 53 20.50 -21.88 12.65
C SER A 53 21.41 -22.63 13.62
N ASN A 54 22.62 -22.10 13.86
CA ASN A 54 23.63 -22.72 14.71
C ASN A 54 23.49 -22.38 16.22
N ASN A 55 22.65 -21.41 16.59
CA ASN A 55 22.46 -20.98 17.98
C ASN A 55 21.02 -21.29 18.46
N GLN A 56 20.87 -21.83 19.67
CA GLN A 56 19.58 -22.19 20.28
C GLN A 56 18.57 -21.03 20.33
N TYR A 57 19.01 -19.79 20.58
CA TYR A 57 18.14 -18.61 20.53
C TYR A 57 17.70 -18.29 19.09
N GLY A 58 18.59 -18.50 18.12
CA GLY A 58 18.28 -18.40 16.69
C GLY A 58 17.22 -19.41 16.28
N ARG A 59 17.41 -20.69 16.64
CA ARG A 59 16.46 -21.80 16.39
C ARG A 59 15.05 -21.47 16.89
N ARG A 60 14.88 -21.18 18.19
CA ARG A 60 13.58 -20.80 18.79
C ARG A 60 12.90 -19.61 18.09
N LYS A 61 13.68 -18.62 17.64
CA LYS A 61 13.16 -17.45 16.90
C LYS A 61 12.82 -17.77 15.44
N ALA A 62 13.51 -18.73 14.83
CA ALA A 62 13.30 -19.16 13.46
C ALA A 62 12.10 -20.12 13.34
N GLU A 63 12.00 -21.09 14.26
CA GLU A 63 10.86 -21.98 14.50
C GLU A 63 9.56 -21.18 14.64
N LYS A 64 9.49 -20.22 15.58
CA LYS A 64 8.30 -19.36 15.79
C LYS A 64 7.94 -18.47 14.59
N ARG A 65 8.86 -18.28 13.64
CA ARG A 65 8.61 -17.57 12.38
C ARG A 65 8.31 -18.50 11.20
N ALA A 66 8.43 -19.82 11.39
CA ALA A 66 8.17 -20.86 10.41
C ALA A 66 6.90 -21.65 10.75
N SER A 67 6.47 -21.64 12.01
CA SER A 67 5.21 -22.17 12.54
C SER A 67 3.96 -21.41 12.08
N GLN A 68 3.98 -20.81 10.89
CA GLN A 68 2.88 -20.09 10.27
C GLN A 68 2.95 -20.25 8.75
N VAL A 69 1.81 -20.43 8.09
CA VAL A 69 1.69 -20.34 6.64
C VAL A 69 2.15 -18.96 6.18
N LYS A 70 3.16 -18.95 5.32
CA LYS A 70 3.71 -17.74 4.71
C LYS A 70 2.76 -17.26 3.63
N ILE A 71 2.18 -16.08 3.83
CA ILE A 71 1.15 -15.49 2.98
C ILE A 71 1.41 -14.00 2.75
N GLY A 72 0.98 -13.48 1.60
CA GLY A 72 0.96 -12.05 1.26
C GLY A 72 -0.16 -11.76 0.25
N HIS A 73 -0.36 -10.49 -0.12
CA HIS A 73 -1.40 -10.08 -1.08
C HIS A 73 -0.85 -9.32 -2.30
N GLY A 74 -1.53 -9.44 -3.45
CA GLY A 74 -1.16 -8.89 -4.75
C GLY A 74 -1.70 -7.49 -5.03
N GLY A 75 -1.99 -6.71 -3.99
CA GLY A 75 -2.55 -5.35 -4.10
C GLY A 75 -3.62 -5.09 -3.05
N THR A 76 -3.56 -3.92 -2.40
CA THR A 76 -4.48 -3.53 -1.33
C THR A 76 -5.91 -3.31 -1.87
N LEU A 77 -6.89 -3.53 -1.00
CA LEU A 77 -8.23 -2.94 -1.03
C LEU A 77 -8.46 -2.13 0.25
N ASP A 78 -9.09 -0.97 0.08
CA ASP A 78 -9.52 -0.09 1.15
C ASP A 78 -10.56 -0.79 2.06
N PRO A 79 -10.79 -0.33 3.31
CA PRO A 79 -11.63 -1.07 4.25
C PRO A 79 -13.08 -1.27 3.79
N LEU A 80 -13.70 -0.24 3.19
CA LEU A 80 -15.05 -0.31 2.62
C LEU A 80 -15.15 -1.11 1.32
N ALA A 81 -14.02 -1.41 0.65
CA ALA A 81 -14.03 -2.01 -0.68
C ALA A 81 -14.12 -3.54 -0.61
N THR A 82 -15.05 -4.16 -1.33
CA THR A 82 -15.20 -5.62 -1.44
C THR A 82 -14.47 -6.17 -2.67
N GLY A 83 -14.54 -7.49 -2.89
CA GLY A 83 -14.07 -8.11 -4.13
C GLY A 83 -12.65 -8.67 -4.07
N VAL A 84 -12.07 -8.89 -5.24
CA VAL A 84 -10.87 -9.72 -5.46
C VAL A 84 -9.64 -9.20 -4.72
N LEU A 85 -9.24 -9.90 -3.67
CA LEU A 85 -7.94 -9.76 -3.00
C LEU A 85 -7.07 -10.98 -3.35
N ILE A 86 -6.15 -10.83 -4.31
CA ILE A 86 -5.19 -11.88 -4.68
C ILE A 86 -4.27 -12.17 -3.49
N LEU A 87 -4.14 -13.45 -3.12
CA LEU A 87 -3.28 -13.95 -2.04
C LEU A 87 -2.28 -14.98 -2.59
N GLY A 88 -1.02 -14.86 -2.19
CA GLY A 88 0.06 -15.79 -2.56
C GLY A 88 0.55 -16.52 -1.33
N ILE A 89 0.79 -17.82 -1.46
CA ILE A 89 1.24 -18.73 -0.39
C ILE A 89 2.68 -19.19 -0.65
N GLY A 90 3.41 -19.61 0.38
CA GLY A 90 4.67 -20.34 0.25
C GLY A 90 5.77 -19.54 -0.46
N ALA A 91 6.33 -20.06 -1.56
CA ALA A 91 7.30 -19.35 -2.40
C ALA A 91 6.62 -18.39 -3.39
N ALA A 92 5.41 -18.69 -3.84
CA ALA A 92 4.61 -17.86 -4.77
C ALA A 92 4.31 -16.44 -4.25
N THR A 93 4.51 -16.13 -2.96
CA THR A 93 4.52 -14.72 -2.49
C THR A 93 5.50 -13.82 -3.27
N LYS A 94 6.53 -14.41 -3.88
CA LYS A 94 7.52 -13.69 -4.71
C LYS A 94 6.93 -13.15 -6.01
N LEU A 95 5.83 -13.74 -6.50
CA LEU A 95 5.16 -13.38 -7.75
C LEU A 95 4.13 -12.26 -7.57
N LEU A 96 3.74 -11.97 -6.32
CA LEU A 96 2.73 -10.96 -5.98
C LEU A 96 2.95 -9.56 -6.57
N PRO A 97 4.18 -9.04 -6.77
CA PRO A 97 4.39 -7.76 -7.43
C PRO A 97 3.80 -7.67 -8.83
N GLN A 98 3.73 -8.76 -9.60
CA GLN A 98 3.21 -8.74 -10.98
C GLN A 98 1.73 -8.30 -11.04
N PHE A 99 0.94 -8.65 -10.02
CA PHE A 99 -0.47 -8.29 -9.94
C PHE A 99 -0.71 -6.83 -9.55
N LEU A 100 0.31 -6.12 -9.05
CA LEU A 100 0.22 -4.66 -8.88
C LEU A 100 0.05 -3.99 -10.25
N HIS A 101 0.75 -4.50 -11.27
CA HIS A 101 0.82 -3.93 -12.63
C HIS A 101 -0.32 -4.36 -13.57
N CYS A 102 -1.02 -5.47 -13.28
CA CYS A 102 -2.15 -5.92 -14.12
C CYS A 102 -3.36 -4.97 -14.10
N THR A 103 -4.24 -5.06 -15.11
CA THR A 103 -5.52 -4.34 -15.14
C THR A 103 -6.47 -4.83 -14.05
N LYS A 104 -7.33 -3.93 -13.58
CA LYS A 104 -8.30 -4.14 -12.50
C LYS A 104 -9.64 -3.60 -12.97
N THR A 105 -10.72 -4.35 -12.77
CA THR A 105 -12.08 -3.86 -13.04
C THR A 105 -12.80 -3.69 -11.71
N TYR A 106 -13.43 -2.53 -11.54
CA TYR A 106 -14.19 -2.16 -10.37
C TYR A 106 -15.64 -1.81 -10.74
N GLU A 107 -16.56 -2.04 -9.82
CA GLU A 107 -17.86 -1.39 -9.78
C GLU A 107 -17.90 -0.48 -8.55
N THR A 108 -18.37 0.76 -8.71
CA THR A 108 -18.35 1.80 -7.68
C THR A 108 -19.68 2.53 -7.65
N ILE A 109 -20.12 2.99 -6.48
CA ILE A 109 -21.30 3.86 -6.35
C ILE A 109 -20.85 5.25 -5.92
N VAL A 110 -21.25 6.25 -6.71
CA VAL A 110 -20.95 7.67 -6.51
C VAL A 110 -22.22 8.38 -6.06
N VAL A 111 -22.15 9.15 -4.98
CA VAL A 111 -23.26 9.97 -4.50
C VAL A 111 -22.86 11.44 -4.59
N PHE A 112 -23.72 12.26 -5.21
CA PHE A 112 -23.45 13.66 -5.47
C PHE A 112 -23.78 14.57 -4.26
N GLY A 113 -23.43 15.85 -4.35
CA GLY A 113 -23.74 16.89 -3.36
C GLY A 113 -22.77 17.05 -2.18
N VAL A 114 -21.85 16.11 -1.93
CA VAL A 114 -20.91 16.18 -0.79
C VAL A 114 -19.49 15.78 -1.17
N SER A 115 -18.47 16.41 -0.58
CA SER A 115 -17.07 15.94 -0.58
C SER A 115 -16.62 15.54 0.83
N THR A 116 -15.74 14.54 0.92
CA THR A 116 -15.31 13.97 2.21
C THR A 116 -13.79 13.82 2.29
N SER A 117 -13.22 13.85 3.50
CA SER A 117 -11.77 13.87 3.74
C SER A 117 -11.02 12.65 3.20
N THR A 118 -11.69 11.49 3.08
CA THR A 118 -11.17 10.25 2.49
C THR A 118 -11.50 10.08 1.00
N TYR A 119 -12.35 10.96 0.44
CA TYR A 119 -13.12 10.77 -0.80
C TYR A 119 -14.04 9.53 -0.82
N ASP A 120 -14.43 9.02 0.37
CA ASP A 120 -15.44 7.98 0.53
C ASP A 120 -16.38 8.25 1.73
N ARG A 121 -17.42 7.42 1.90
CA ARG A 121 -18.41 7.49 3.00
C ARG A 121 -17.85 7.26 4.42
N THR A 122 -16.54 7.01 4.57
CA THR A 122 -15.89 6.75 5.87
C THR A 122 -15.10 7.93 6.41
N GLY A 123 -14.97 9.00 5.61
CA GLY A 123 -14.38 10.28 6.01
C GLY A 123 -15.42 11.31 6.44
N THR A 124 -14.93 12.33 7.11
CA THR A 124 -15.66 13.53 7.53
C THR A 124 -16.04 14.41 6.34
N VAL A 125 -17.14 15.17 6.45
CA VAL A 125 -17.65 16.08 5.40
C VAL A 125 -16.78 17.34 5.31
N LEU A 126 -16.21 17.59 4.14
CA LEU A 126 -15.41 18.78 3.84
C LEU A 126 -16.30 19.93 3.34
N ALA A 127 -17.13 19.67 2.34
CA ALA A 127 -18.01 20.66 1.73
C ALA A 127 -19.28 20.01 1.17
N ARG A 128 -20.32 20.83 1.04
CA ARG A 128 -21.61 20.49 0.42
C ARG A 128 -21.85 21.45 -0.75
N LYS A 129 -22.45 20.97 -1.84
CA LYS A 129 -22.76 21.75 -3.04
C LYS A 129 -24.11 21.33 -3.62
N GLY A 130 -24.71 22.21 -4.43
CA GLY A 130 -25.91 21.89 -5.20
C GLY A 130 -25.70 20.68 -6.12
N TYR A 131 -26.78 19.92 -6.33
CA TYR A 131 -26.78 18.66 -7.09
C TYR A 131 -28.02 18.50 -7.97
N ASP A 132 -29.00 19.41 -7.84
CA ASP A 132 -30.29 19.40 -8.54
C ASP A 132 -30.13 19.54 -10.08
N HIS A 133 -28.97 20.04 -10.51
CA HIS A 133 -28.57 20.18 -11.91
C HIS A 133 -27.82 18.96 -12.47
N VAL A 134 -27.54 17.92 -11.67
CA VAL A 134 -26.74 16.76 -12.08
C VAL A 134 -27.65 15.70 -12.70
N THR A 135 -27.73 15.65 -14.02
CA THR A 135 -28.52 14.68 -14.77
C THR A 135 -27.72 13.46 -15.22
N LYS A 136 -28.42 12.37 -15.55
CA LYS A 136 -27.86 11.15 -16.13
C LYS A 136 -27.02 11.45 -17.38
N GLU A 137 -27.53 12.27 -18.28
CA GLU A 137 -26.91 12.60 -19.58
C GLU A 137 -25.63 13.43 -19.38
N MET A 138 -25.61 14.30 -18.36
CA MET A 138 -24.40 15.01 -17.97
C MET A 138 -23.34 14.06 -17.41
N VAL A 139 -23.73 13.07 -16.60
CA VAL A 139 -22.81 12.02 -16.13
C VAL A 139 -22.27 11.21 -17.31
N GLU A 140 -23.14 10.64 -18.17
CA GLU A 140 -22.72 9.83 -19.32
C GLU A 140 -21.75 10.57 -20.24
N LYS A 141 -22.03 11.85 -20.53
CA LYS A 141 -21.13 12.72 -21.30
C LYS A 141 -19.78 12.93 -20.62
N GLU A 142 -19.77 13.13 -19.30
CA GLU A 142 -18.55 13.42 -18.55
C GLU A 142 -17.69 12.17 -18.29
N LEU A 143 -18.27 10.96 -18.29
CA LEU A 143 -17.51 9.70 -18.19
C LEU A 143 -16.51 9.51 -19.34
N GLU A 144 -16.82 10.03 -20.54
CA GLU A 144 -15.91 9.99 -21.70
C GLU A 144 -14.59 10.72 -21.41
N SER A 145 -14.61 11.83 -20.65
CA SER A 145 -13.42 12.62 -20.33
C SER A 145 -12.50 11.97 -19.27
N PHE A 146 -12.89 10.80 -18.75
CA PHE A 146 -12.07 9.97 -17.87
C PHE A 146 -11.48 8.74 -18.58
N ARG A 147 -11.85 8.46 -19.85
CA ARG A 147 -11.26 7.35 -20.62
C ARG A 147 -9.87 7.73 -21.13
N GLY A 148 -9.02 6.72 -21.33
CA GLY A 148 -7.61 6.89 -21.71
C GLY A 148 -6.72 7.35 -20.55
N LYS A 149 -5.61 8.01 -20.90
CA LYS A 149 -4.53 8.39 -19.96
C LYS A 149 -4.77 9.77 -19.38
N GLN A 150 -4.72 9.87 -18.06
CA GLN A 150 -4.91 11.10 -17.30
C GLN A 150 -3.91 11.21 -16.15
N MET A 151 -3.65 12.43 -15.69
CA MET A 151 -2.90 12.66 -14.45
C MET A 151 -3.87 12.62 -13.27
N GLN A 152 -3.52 11.87 -12.23
CA GLN A 152 -4.31 11.77 -11.00
C GLN A 152 -3.38 11.93 -9.79
N ILE A 153 -3.74 12.84 -8.88
CA ILE A 153 -3.07 12.94 -7.58
C ILE A 153 -3.63 11.84 -6.65
N PRO A 154 -2.78 10.97 -6.06
CA PRO A 154 -3.18 10.03 -5.04
C PRO A 154 -3.86 10.71 -3.84
N PRO A 155 -4.92 10.11 -3.25
CA PRO A 155 -5.57 10.70 -2.09
C PRO A 155 -4.63 10.65 -0.88
N LEU A 156 -4.73 11.66 0.00
CA LEU A 156 -3.95 11.72 1.24
C LEU A 156 -4.13 10.44 2.09
N TYR A 157 -5.37 9.93 2.16
CA TYR A 157 -5.68 8.62 2.74
C TYR A 157 -5.34 7.47 1.77
N SER A 158 -4.04 7.31 1.47
CA SER A 158 -3.51 6.21 0.64
C SER A 158 -2.30 5.52 1.28
N ALA A 159 -2.02 4.29 0.81
CA ALA A 159 -0.89 3.47 1.25
C ALA A 159 0.45 3.84 0.56
N LEU A 160 0.46 4.87 -0.29
CA LEU A 160 1.68 5.44 -0.87
C LEU A 160 2.61 5.91 0.26
N LYS A 161 3.92 5.72 0.10
CA LYS A 161 4.93 6.13 1.08
C LYS A 161 5.57 7.46 0.70
N MET A 162 5.67 8.35 1.68
CA MET A 162 6.56 9.50 1.68
C MET A 162 7.60 9.25 2.78
N ASP A 163 8.87 9.33 2.43
CA ASP A 163 10.03 9.18 3.33
C ASP A 163 9.95 7.94 4.26
N GLY A 164 9.51 6.83 3.65
CA GLY A 164 9.35 5.51 4.28
C GLY A 164 8.00 5.26 4.96
N LYS A 165 7.27 6.31 5.33
CA LYS A 165 5.99 6.29 6.07
C LYS A 165 4.77 6.43 5.13
N PRO A 166 3.67 5.67 5.31
CA PRO A 166 2.47 5.83 4.46
C PRO A 166 1.75 7.17 4.66
N LEU A 167 1.20 7.76 3.58
CA LEU A 167 0.47 9.04 3.62
C LEU A 167 -0.71 9.04 4.61
N TYR A 168 -1.48 7.94 4.68
CA TYR A 168 -2.57 7.83 5.66
C TYR A 168 -2.12 7.94 7.13
N MET A 169 -0.84 7.72 7.44
CA MET A 169 -0.28 7.90 8.79
C MET A 169 0.16 9.35 9.07
N TYR A 170 0.31 10.20 8.04
CA TYR A 170 0.47 11.65 8.26
C TYR A 170 -0.89 12.27 8.58
N ALA A 171 -1.90 11.97 7.77
CA ALA A 171 -3.29 12.38 7.99
C ALA A 171 -3.80 12.04 9.41
N ARG A 172 -3.71 10.77 9.80
CA ARG A 172 -4.16 10.28 11.13
C ARG A 172 -3.33 10.78 12.32
N GLU A 173 -2.18 11.39 12.08
CA GLU A 173 -1.37 12.04 13.12
C GLU A 173 -1.55 13.56 13.12
N GLY A 174 -2.41 14.13 12.26
CA GLY A 174 -2.59 15.57 12.10
C GLY A 174 -1.33 16.29 11.65
N LYS A 175 -0.42 15.61 10.95
CA LYS A 175 0.90 16.14 10.59
C LYS A 175 0.96 16.56 9.12
N PRO A 176 1.57 17.72 8.81
CA PRO A 176 1.83 18.10 7.43
C PRO A 176 2.68 17.04 6.73
N ILE A 177 2.45 16.88 5.44
CA ILE A 177 3.24 16.00 4.57
C ILE A 177 4.59 16.67 4.25
N PRO A 178 5.73 15.94 4.29
CA PRO A 178 7.06 16.53 4.07
C PRO A 178 7.29 17.24 2.72
N ARG A 179 6.46 16.93 1.72
CA ARG A 179 6.37 17.61 0.42
C ARG A 179 4.99 17.36 -0.18
N GLU A 180 4.68 18.06 -1.27
CA GLU A 180 3.45 17.85 -2.04
C GLU A 180 3.28 16.40 -2.52
N ILE A 181 2.03 16.01 -2.79
CA ILE A 181 1.73 14.74 -3.44
C ILE A 181 1.89 14.93 -4.96
N GLU A 182 2.91 14.27 -5.52
CA GLU A 182 3.14 14.21 -6.98
C GLU A 182 1.98 13.49 -7.69
N GLY A 183 1.37 14.16 -8.67
CA GLY A 183 0.45 13.56 -9.63
C GLY A 183 1.08 12.43 -10.44
N ARG A 184 0.26 11.44 -10.81
CA ARG A 184 0.71 10.23 -11.49
C ARG A 184 -0.10 9.98 -12.75
N GLN A 185 0.56 9.57 -13.83
CA GLN A 185 -0.15 9.10 -15.01
C GLN A 185 -0.83 7.76 -14.69
N VAL A 186 -2.14 7.72 -14.86
CA VAL A 186 -3.00 6.55 -14.72
C VAL A 186 -3.88 6.42 -15.97
N GLU A 187 -4.51 5.28 -16.17
CA GLU A 187 -5.28 5.00 -17.38
C GLU A 187 -6.57 4.26 -17.05
N ALA A 188 -7.70 4.74 -17.57
CA ALA A 188 -8.95 3.99 -17.60
C ALA A 188 -9.20 3.51 -19.04
N LEU A 189 -9.20 2.19 -19.22
CA LEU A 189 -9.40 1.54 -20.52
C LEU A 189 -10.89 1.54 -20.87
N GLU A 190 -11.74 1.32 -19.87
CA GLU A 190 -13.21 1.28 -19.98
C GLU A 190 -13.80 2.07 -18.82
N VAL A 191 -14.85 2.86 -19.09
CA VAL A 191 -15.66 3.56 -18.08
C VAL A 191 -17.12 3.53 -18.56
N GLU A 192 -18.02 2.96 -17.77
CA GLU A 192 -19.42 2.70 -18.12
C GLU A 192 -20.35 3.16 -17.00
N LEU A 193 -21.45 3.84 -17.34
CA LEU A 193 -22.59 3.95 -16.44
C LEU A 193 -23.33 2.61 -16.43
N VAL A 194 -23.44 1.98 -15.27
CA VAL A 194 -24.16 0.70 -15.08
C VAL A 194 -25.60 0.96 -14.65
N GLU A 195 -25.80 1.94 -13.76
CA GLU A 195 -27.10 2.23 -13.16
C GLU A 195 -27.17 3.71 -12.77
N TRP A 196 -28.32 4.33 -13.02
CA TRP A 196 -28.64 5.69 -12.56
C TRP A 196 -29.69 5.59 -11.47
N TYR A 197 -29.48 6.32 -10.38
CA TYR A 197 -30.41 6.41 -9.26
C TYR A 197 -30.91 7.86 -9.16
N GLU A 198 -32.18 8.06 -9.53
CA GLU A 198 -32.87 9.33 -9.35
C GLU A 198 -32.91 9.74 -7.86
N PRO A 199 -33.08 11.05 -7.54
CA PRO A 199 -33.43 11.50 -6.20
C PRO A 199 -34.51 10.63 -5.53
N GLY A 200 -34.34 10.33 -4.24
CA GLY A 200 -35.25 9.49 -3.47
C GLY A 200 -35.24 7.99 -3.80
N SER A 201 -34.64 7.54 -4.91
CA SER A 201 -34.66 6.12 -5.32
C SER A 201 -33.66 5.22 -4.57
N HIS A 202 -32.67 5.80 -3.87
CA HIS A 202 -31.56 5.05 -3.28
C HIS A 202 -31.31 5.31 -1.79
N ASN A 203 -30.61 4.38 -1.13
CA ASN A 203 -30.26 4.48 0.30
C ASN A 203 -28.77 4.79 0.59
N HIS A 204 -27.96 5.09 -0.43
CA HIS A 204 -26.54 5.45 -0.25
C HIS A 204 -26.39 6.82 0.42
N ARG A 205 -26.19 6.83 1.74
CA ARG A 205 -26.14 8.05 2.57
C ARG A 205 -24.75 8.67 2.66
N TRP A 206 -24.71 10.00 2.61
CA TRP A 206 -23.55 10.79 3.02
C TRP A 206 -23.13 10.49 4.48
N PRO A 207 -21.87 10.71 4.85
CA PRO A 207 -21.49 10.77 6.26
C PRO A 207 -22.10 11.99 6.95
N THR A 208 -22.30 11.87 8.26
CA THR A 208 -22.91 12.90 9.13
C THR A 208 -21.89 13.69 9.96
N GLU A 209 -20.66 13.19 10.07
CA GLU A 209 -19.58 13.85 10.81
C GLU A 209 -18.98 14.96 9.93
N GLU A 210 -19.05 16.21 10.38
CA GLU A 210 -18.43 17.36 9.72
C GLU A 210 -16.93 17.42 10.06
N ALA A 211 -16.09 17.68 9.05
CA ALA A 211 -14.65 17.81 9.23
C ALA A 211 -14.32 19.07 10.05
N ASP A 212 -13.25 19.00 10.85
CA ASP A 212 -12.78 20.16 11.61
C ASP A 212 -12.04 21.19 10.71
N THR A 213 -11.69 22.33 11.27
CA THR A 213 -10.99 23.41 10.53
C THR A 213 -9.61 22.98 10.03
N ALA A 214 -8.89 22.11 10.74
CA ALA A 214 -7.58 21.63 10.31
C ALA A 214 -7.70 20.62 9.15
N GLU A 215 -8.67 19.70 9.21
CA GLU A 215 -8.99 18.79 8.10
C GLU A 215 -9.46 19.55 6.85
N LYS A 216 -10.32 20.57 7.02
CA LYS A 216 -10.80 21.43 5.92
C LYS A 216 -9.64 22.21 5.27
N ASN A 217 -8.80 22.88 6.06
CA ASN A 217 -7.62 23.60 5.54
C ASN A 217 -6.64 22.65 4.82
N LEU A 218 -6.39 21.45 5.36
CA LEU A 218 -5.50 20.45 4.75
C LEU A 218 -6.05 19.92 3.42
N ALA A 219 -7.37 19.72 3.32
CA ALA A 219 -8.01 19.33 2.07
C ALA A 219 -7.98 20.45 1.02
N GLU A 220 -8.18 21.71 1.41
CA GLU A 220 -8.04 22.87 0.53
C GLU A 220 -6.61 23.02 0.01
N GLN A 221 -5.60 22.80 0.85
CA GLN A 221 -4.19 22.81 0.44
C GLN A 221 -3.92 21.73 -0.63
N VAL A 222 -4.34 20.49 -0.39
CA VAL A 222 -4.19 19.39 -1.36
C VAL A 222 -4.95 19.66 -2.66
N TRP A 223 -6.14 20.27 -2.60
CA TRP A 223 -6.92 20.64 -3.78
C TRP A 223 -6.28 21.79 -4.58
N ARG A 224 -5.65 22.77 -3.90
CA ARG A 224 -4.93 23.87 -4.55
C ARG A 224 -3.61 23.42 -5.17
N VAL A 225 -2.90 22.48 -4.54
CA VAL A 225 -1.76 21.76 -5.16
C VAL A 225 -2.22 21.02 -6.43
N LYS A 226 -3.37 20.35 -6.39
CA LYS A 226 -3.96 19.69 -7.58
C LYS A 226 -4.23 20.67 -8.72
N LYS A 227 -4.94 21.77 -8.44
CA LYS A 227 -5.24 22.83 -9.41
C LYS A 227 -3.98 23.42 -10.05
N GLN A 228 -2.88 23.57 -9.30
CA GLN A 228 -1.58 24.01 -9.84
C GLN A 228 -0.96 22.96 -10.77
N GLN A 229 -0.87 21.70 -10.34
CA GLN A 229 -0.29 20.61 -11.15
C GLN A 229 -1.11 20.33 -12.43
N GLU A 230 -2.43 20.55 -12.42
CA GLU A 230 -3.30 20.38 -13.58
C GLU A 230 -3.26 21.56 -14.56
N THR A 231 -3.12 22.80 -14.07
CA THR A 231 -3.14 24.00 -14.93
C THR A 231 -1.76 24.48 -15.38
N GLY A 232 -0.69 24.01 -14.73
CA GLY A 232 0.70 24.43 -15.01
C GLY A 232 0.99 25.89 -14.70
N LYS A 233 0.10 26.59 -13.98
CA LYS A 233 0.23 28.00 -13.61
C LYS A 233 0.58 28.15 -12.12
N PRO A 234 1.54 29.01 -11.75
CA PRO A 234 1.78 29.35 -10.35
C PRO A 234 0.58 30.12 -9.77
N LEU A 235 0.44 30.06 -8.44
CA LEU A 235 -0.54 30.86 -7.68
C LEU A 235 -0.40 32.36 -7.96
N THR A 236 -1.49 33.11 -7.85
CA THR A 236 -1.41 34.57 -7.75
C THR A 236 -0.71 34.98 -6.45
N PRO A 237 -0.13 36.20 -6.35
CA PRO A 237 0.43 36.70 -5.09
C PRO A 237 -0.58 36.69 -3.94
N GLU A 238 -1.85 36.97 -4.24
CA GLU A 238 -2.96 36.96 -3.27
C GLU A 238 -3.29 35.53 -2.81
N GLU A 239 -3.43 34.57 -3.74
CA GLU A 239 -3.60 33.15 -3.42
C GLU A 239 -2.40 32.61 -2.61
N LYS A 240 -1.18 33.10 -2.85
CA LYS A 240 0.02 32.72 -2.10
C LYS A 240 0.05 33.32 -0.69
N GLU A 241 -0.25 34.61 -0.53
CA GLU A 241 -0.30 35.21 0.82
C GLU A 241 -1.41 34.56 1.67
N GLN A 242 -2.53 34.18 1.04
CA GLN A 242 -3.58 33.42 1.68
C GLN A 242 -3.13 31.99 2.07
N ASP A 243 -2.22 31.37 1.31
CA ASP A 243 -1.58 30.08 1.65
C ASP A 243 -0.63 30.23 2.83
N ASP A 244 0.34 31.15 2.73
CA ASP A 244 1.32 31.43 3.78
C ASP A 244 0.61 31.76 5.11
N ARG A 245 -0.52 32.50 5.05
CA ARG A 245 -1.38 32.82 6.19
C ARG A 245 -2.17 31.61 6.72
N ALA A 246 -2.67 30.72 5.87
CA ALA A 246 -3.37 29.49 6.27
C ALA A 246 -2.41 28.48 6.92
N ILE A 247 -1.19 28.34 6.37
CA ILE A 247 -0.12 27.51 6.92
C ILE A 247 0.31 28.07 8.28
N ALA A 248 0.58 29.37 8.39
CA ALA A 248 0.91 30.01 9.67
C ALA A 248 -0.23 29.92 10.71
N ALA A 249 -1.49 29.96 10.28
CA ALA A 249 -2.65 29.72 11.15
C ALA A 249 -2.69 28.26 11.65
N HIS A 250 -2.40 27.29 10.80
CA HIS A 250 -2.31 25.87 11.20
C HIS A 250 -1.11 25.61 12.12
N GLU A 251 0.08 26.14 11.81
CA GLU A 251 1.26 25.99 12.67
C GLU A 251 1.09 26.68 14.03
N SER A 252 0.49 27.88 14.07
CA SER A 252 0.22 28.58 15.34
C SER A 252 -0.91 27.94 16.14
N PHE A 253 -1.93 27.36 15.50
CA PHE A 253 -2.93 26.50 16.16
C PHE A 253 -2.27 25.25 16.76
N LYS A 254 -1.47 24.53 15.96
CA LYS A 254 -0.72 23.34 16.39
C LYS A 254 0.21 23.66 17.56
N LYS A 255 0.97 24.75 17.48
CA LYS A 255 1.84 25.21 18.57
C LYS A 255 1.04 25.50 19.85
N ARG A 256 -0.06 26.26 19.76
CA ARG A 256 -1.01 26.50 20.86
C ARG A 256 -1.80 25.27 21.33
N PHE A 257 -1.65 24.13 20.68
CA PHE A 257 -2.22 22.85 21.08
C PHE A 257 -1.16 21.99 21.78
N GLU A 258 0.03 21.88 21.20
CA GLU A 258 1.21 21.22 21.79
C GLU A 258 1.61 21.91 23.11
N GLU A 259 1.67 23.26 23.15
CA GLU A 259 1.91 24.04 24.38
C GLU A 259 0.86 23.76 25.47
N ARG A 260 -0.42 23.62 25.10
CA ARG A 260 -1.49 23.27 26.05
C ARG A 260 -1.43 21.81 26.52
N GLN A 261 -0.87 20.90 25.73
CA GLN A 261 -0.60 19.53 26.20
C GLN A 261 0.56 19.52 27.19
N ASP A 262 1.64 20.26 26.92
CA ASP A 262 2.80 20.33 27.83
C ASP A 262 2.46 21.06 29.16
N GLU A 263 1.62 22.10 29.15
CA GLU A 263 1.09 22.71 30.39
C GLU A 263 0.26 21.73 31.24
N LEU A 264 -0.39 20.74 30.61
CA LEU A 264 -1.14 19.68 31.29
C LEU A 264 -0.26 18.52 31.78
N ILE A 265 1.02 18.44 31.39
CA ILE A 265 1.96 17.41 31.87
C ILE A 265 2.68 17.91 33.13
N ARG A 266 1.95 17.90 34.24
CA ARG A 266 2.56 17.68 35.57
C ARG A 266 2.60 16.18 35.84
N ASP A 267 3.65 15.74 36.54
CA ASP A 267 3.97 14.34 36.86
C ASP A 267 4.27 13.41 35.66
N ALA A 268 5.42 13.65 35.02
CA ALA A 268 5.99 12.73 34.03
C ALA A 268 6.37 11.36 34.67
N PRO A 269 5.77 10.23 34.24
CA PRO A 269 6.07 8.92 34.84
C PRO A 269 7.49 8.44 34.55
N SER A 270 8.17 7.93 35.57
CA SER A 270 9.60 7.57 35.48
C SER A 270 9.91 6.46 34.47
N LYS A 271 11.16 6.45 33.97
CA LYS A 271 11.66 5.52 32.94
C LYS A 271 11.36 4.06 33.33
N ARG A 272 10.38 3.46 32.65
CA ARG A 272 9.86 2.11 32.93
C ARG A 272 10.98 1.06 32.85
N GLN A 273 11.45 0.60 34.00
CA GLN A 273 12.46 -0.46 34.11
C GLN A 273 12.06 -1.70 33.29
N ARG A 274 13.07 -2.37 32.71
CA ARG A 274 12.92 -3.73 32.18
C ARG A 274 12.67 -4.69 33.34
N ARG A 275 11.40 -4.88 33.73
CA ARG A 275 11.01 -6.06 34.53
C ARG A 275 11.31 -7.30 33.69
N GLY A 276 12.33 -8.05 34.09
CA GLY A 276 12.61 -9.37 33.53
C GLY A 276 11.39 -10.26 33.74
N LYS A 277 10.86 -10.83 32.65
CA LYS A 277 9.81 -11.84 32.76
C LYS A 277 10.51 -13.19 32.81
N GLU A 278 10.41 -13.87 33.95
CA GLU A 278 11.08 -15.15 34.19
C GLU A 278 10.74 -16.16 33.09
N SER A 279 11.76 -16.62 32.36
CA SER A 279 11.60 -17.68 31.37
C SER A 279 11.57 -19.02 32.09
N LYS A 280 10.39 -19.44 32.57
CA LYS A 280 10.19 -20.79 33.14
C LYS A 280 10.60 -21.82 32.08
N ALA A 281 11.74 -22.49 32.30
CA ALA A 281 12.37 -23.34 31.31
C ALA A 281 11.55 -24.61 31.09
N MET A 282 10.91 -24.75 29.93
CA MET A 282 10.34 -26.02 29.50
C MET A 282 11.44 -26.90 28.91
N MET A 283 11.85 -27.90 29.70
CA MET A 283 12.67 -29.03 29.29
C MET A 283 11.75 -30.25 29.15
N SER A 284 11.45 -30.68 27.93
CA SER A 284 10.97 -32.04 27.64
C SER A 284 11.10 -32.34 26.15
N GLY A 285 11.57 -33.54 25.81
CA GLY A 285 11.91 -33.97 24.46
C GLY A 285 10.73 -34.46 23.61
N ALA A 286 9.62 -33.73 23.61
CA ALA A 286 8.49 -33.97 22.72
C ALA A 286 8.28 -32.77 21.78
N LEU A 287 7.80 -33.02 20.56
CA LEU A 287 7.40 -31.97 19.62
C LEU A 287 6.05 -31.37 20.06
N GLY A 288 6.06 -30.63 21.16
CA GLY A 288 4.88 -29.98 21.71
C GLY A 288 4.25 -28.99 20.72
N SER A 289 2.94 -28.79 20.84
CA SER A 289 2.15 -27.92 19.96
C SER A 289 2.84 -26.58 19.71
N LEU A 290 3.09 -26.26 18.43
CA LEU A 290 3.82 -25.05 18.04
C LEU A 290 3.15 -23.79 18.64
N PRO A 291 3.92 -22.76 19.06
CA PRO A 291 3.36 -21.63 19.78
C PRO A 291 2.36 -20.84 18.93
N GLN A 292 1.07 -21.02 19.22
CA GLN A 292 0.00 -20.34 18.48
C GLN A 292 0.19 -18.81 18.53
N PRO A 293 0.12 -18.12 17.38
CA PRO A 293 0.33 -16.68 17.32
C PRO A 293 -0.92 -15.92 17.80
N ASN A 294 -0.76 -14.97 18.71
CA ASN A 294 -1.86 -14.07 19.07
C ASN A 294 -2.20 -13.16 17.88
N TYR A 295 -3.33 -13.43 17.24
CA TYR A 295 -3.88 -12.58 16.18
C TYR A 295 -4.46 -11.29 16.76
N SER A 296 -4.50 -10.23 15.94
CA SER A 296 -5.01 -8.91 16.32
C SER A 296 -6.22 -8.54 15.47
N ASN A 297 -7.35 -8.24 16.11
CA ASN A 297 -8.59 -7.85 15.44
C ASN A 297 -8.66 -6.34 15.15
N LYS A 298 -7.57 -5.58 15.37
CA LYS A 298 -7.46 -4.13 15.08
C LYS A 298 -7.66 -3.73 13.61
N GLY A 299 -7.96 -4.68 12.72
CA GLY A 299 -8.25 -4.43 11.31
C GLY A 299 -9.60 -4.97 10.83
N SER A 300 -10.44 -5.47 11.74
CA SER A 300 -11.86 -5.77 11.50
C SER A 300 -12.72 -4.54 11.83
N ASN A 301 -13.92 -4.45 11.25
CA ASN A 301 -14.93 -3.43 11.55
C ASN A 301 -14.39 -1.97 11.51
N LEU A 302 -13.55 -1.67 10.51
CA LEU A 302 -12.94 -0.35 10.28
C LEU A 302 -13.87 0.64 9.56
N VAL A 303 -15.12 0.24 9.29
CA VAL A 303 -16.14 1.06 8.66
C VAL A 303 -17.37 1.02 9.55
N PRO A 304 -17.96 2.17 9.92
CA PRO A 304 -19.19 2.20 10.70
C PRO A 304 -20.31 1.39 10.01
N PRO A 305 -21.16 0.70 10.78
CA PRO A 305 -22.34 0.04 10.23
C PRO A 305 -23.25 1.06 9.51
N PRO A 306 -24.10 0.63 8.57
CA PRO A 306 -25.14 1.50 8.03
C PRO A 306 -26.04 2.01 9.17
N PRO A 307 -26.51 3.27 9.11
CA PRO A 307 -27.48 3.78 10.07
C PRO A 307 -28.79 2.97 10.00
N ALA A 308 -29.53 2.93 11.10
CA ALA A 308 -30.81 2.21 11.14
C ALA A 308 -31.81 2.81 10.14
N ALA A 309 -32.70 1.98 9.58
CA ALA A 309 -33.69 2.40 8.58
C ALA A 309 -34.62 3.53 9.07
N SER A 310 -34.84 3.64 10.38
CA SER A 310 -35.59 4.72 11.04
C SER A 310 -34.83 6.04 11.19
N THR A 311 -33.52 6.06 10.92
CA THR A 311 -32.72 7.30 10.94
C THR A 311 -33.08 8.12 9.70
N PRO A 312 -33.46 9.41 9.82
CA PRO A 312 -33.70 10.25 8.64
C PRO A 312 -32.43 10.37 7.78
N PRO A 313 -32.55 10.62 6.46
CA PRO A 313 -31.40 10.86 5.61
C PRO A 313 -30.66 12.16 6.00
N PRO A 314 -29.37 12.30 5.65
CA PRO A 314 -28.56 13.48 5.97
C PRO A 314 -28.79 14.66 4.99
N TRP A 315 -29.97 14.73 4.37
CA TRP A 315 -30.38 15.69 3.35
C TRP A 315 -31.87 16.05 3.49
N THR A 316 -32.26 17.17 2.89
CA THR A 316 -33.65 17.62 2.76
C THR A 316 -34.25 17.21 1.42
N GLY A 317 -35.57 17.04 1.36
CA GLY A 317 -36.26 16.62 0.13
C GLY A 317 -35.96 15.18 -0.25
N GLU A 318 -36.05 14.88 -1.54
CA GLU A 318 -35.79 13.55 -2.11
C GLU A 318 -34.30 13.14 -1.98
N GLY A 319 -33.39 14.12 -2.05
CA GLY A 319 -31.96 13.94 -1.84
C GLY A 319 -31.12 14.03 -3.11
N PRO A 320 -29.81 13.74 -3.02
CA PRO A 320 -28.95 13.70 -4.19
C PRO A 320 -29.35 12.57 -5.13
N PRO A 321 -29.04 12.69 -6.44
CA PRO A 321 -28.90 11.52 -7.29
C PRO A 321 -27.63 10.73 -6.92
N ALA A 322 -27.56 9.50 -7.40
CA ALA A 322 -26.36 8.68 -7.37
C ALA A 322 -26.22 7.87 -8.66
N CYS A 323 -25.05 7.30 -8.89
CA CYS A 323 -24.83 6.40 -10.01
C CYS A 323 -23.89 5.25 -9.67
N LYS A 324 -24.15 4.10 -10.29
CA LYS A 324 -23.26 2.94 -10.29
C LYS A 324 -22.42 2.97 -11.57
N ILE A 325 -21.10 2.97 -11.43
CA ILE A 325 -20.15 3.03 -12.54
C ILE A 325 -19.27 1.80 -12.53
N ARG A 326 -19.03 1.21 -13.70
CA ARG A 326 -17.98 0.19 -13.91
C ARG A 326 -16.78 0.84 -14.58
N LEU A 327 -15.59 0.46 -14.16
CA LEU A 327 -14.34 0.98 -14.73
C LEU A 327 -13.24 -0.08 -14.75
N THR A 328 -12.62 -0.29 -15.91
CA THR A 328 -11.41 -1.10 -16.07
C THR A 328 -10.20 -0.18 -16.19
N VAL A 329 -9.25 -0.32 -15.27
CA VAL A 329 -8.15 0.63 -15.07
C VAL A 329 -6.79 -0.06 -14.95
N SER A 330 -5.74 0.71 -15.22
CA SER A 330 -4.35 0.32 -15.06
C SER A 330 -3.87 0.38 -13.60
N SER A 331 -2.60 0.09 -13.37
CA SER A 331 -2.01 0.08 -12.03
C SER A 331 -1.85 1.48 -11.43
N GLY A 332 -2.31 1.67 -10.20
CA GLY A 332 -2.15 2.93 -9.45
C GLY A 332 -3.34 3.88 -9.52
N TYR A 333 -4.39 3.54 -10.29
CA TYR A 333 -5.64 4.30 -10.35
C TYR A 333 -6.42 4.22 -9.03
N TYR A 334 -6.82 5.37 -8.49
CA TYR A 334 -7.65 5.50 -7.29
C TYR A 334 -9.10 5.83 -7.68
N VAL A 335 -10.00 4.86 -7.50
CA VAL A 335 -11.43 5.03 -7.78
C VAL A 335 -12.05 6.14 -6.92
N ARG A 336 -11.57 6.31 -5.68
CA ARG A 336 -11.96 7.41 -4.78
C ARG A 336 -11.71 8.80 -5.36
N CYS A 337 -10.55 9.02 -5.99
CA CYS A 337 -10.27 10.29 -6.67
C CYS A 337 -11.18 10.48 -7.89
N PHE A 338 -11.39 9.44 -8.70
CA PHE A 338 -12.35 9.48 -9.81
C PHE A 338 -13.77 9.90 -9.36
N CYS A 339 -14.27 9.37 -8.24
CA CYS A 339 -15.58 9.75 -7.70
C CYS A 339 -15.63 11.26 -7.35
N HIS A 340 -14.61 11.76 -6.65
CA HIS A 340 -14.49 13.19 -6.29
C HIS A 340 -14.37 14.10 -7.52
N ASP A 341 -13.61 13.65 -8.52
CA ASP A 341 -13.30 14.41 -9.73
C ASP A 341 -14.51 14.48 -10.67
N LEU A 342 -15.29 13.39 -10.78
CA LEU A 342 -16.56 13.38 -11.52
C LEU A 342 -17.53 14.42 -10.97
N GLY A 343 -17.75 14.43 -9.65
CA GLY A 343 -18.57 15.45 -8.99
C GLY A 343 -18.05 16.87 -9.22
N THR A 344 -16.73 17.06 -9.25
CA THR A 344 -16.08 18.35 -9.49
C THR A 344 -16.27 18.84 -10.93
N LYS A 345 -16.10 17.99 -11.95
CA LYS A 345 -16.34 18.34 -13.36
C LYS A 345 -17.81 18.68 -13.63
N LEU A 346 -18.73 18.00 -12.95
CA LEU A 346 -20.18 18.26 -12.98
C LEU A 346 -20.59 19.53 -12.20
N GLY A 347 -19.65 20.35 -11.71
CA GLY A 347 -19.92 21.58 -10.95
C GLY A 347 -20.42 21.35 -9.51
N SER A 348 -20.61 20.11 -9.11
CA SER A 348 -21.09 19.69 -7.78
C SER A 348 -19.90 19.27 -6.89
N ALA A 349 -20.19 18.40 -5.92
CA ALA A 349 -19.24 17.58 -5.19
C ALA A 349 -19.72 16.12 -5.26
N ALA A 350 -18.83 15.16 -5.01
CA ALA A 350 -19.21 13.75 -4.89
C ALA A 350 -18.27 12.96 -3.98
N THR A 351 -18.78 11.84 -3.47
CA THR A 351 -18.05 10.89 -2.63
C THR A 351 -18.37 9.45 -3.02
N MET A 352 -17.43 8.52 -2.76
CA MET A 352 -17.59 7.10 -3.02
C MET A 352 -18.37 6.42 -1.88
N ALA A 353 -19.59 5.95 -2.15
CA ALA A 353 -20.38 5.21 -1.17
C ALA A 353 -19.92 3.75 -1.05
N GLU A 354 -19.73 3.08 -2.19
CA GLU A 354 -19.41 1.65 -2.26
C GLU A 354 -18.41 1.36 -3.37
N LEU A 355 -17.61 0.30 -3.21
CA LEU A 355 -16.60 -0.13 -4.18
C LEU A 355 -16.43 -1.65 -4.12
N CYS A 356 -16.52 -2.32 -5.26
CA CYS A 356 -16.20 -3.75 -5.41
C CYS A 356 -15.14 -3.91 -6.50
N ARG A 357 -14.00 -4.57 -6.19
CA ARG A 357 -13.05 -5.00 -7.23
C ARG A 357 -13.53 -6.31 -7.84
N VAL A 358 -14.43 -6.22 -8.82
CA VAL A 358 -15.01 -7.37 -9.51
C VAL A 358 -13.96 -8.25 -10.21
N ARG A 359 -12.83 -7.66 -10.65
CA ARG A 359 -11.72 -8.39 -11.28
C ARG A 359 -10.33 -7.80 -10.96
N GLN A 360 -9.33 -8.65 -10.82
CA GLN A 360 -7.91 -8.29 -10.91
C GLN A 360 -7.15 -9.38 -11.69
N SER A 361 -6.49 -9.02 -12.81
CA SER A 361 -5.98 -10.00 -13.78
C SER A 361 -7.10 -10.99 -14.18
N ASP A 362 -6.88 -12.27 -13.97
CA ASP A 362 -7.73 -13.41 -14.34
C ASP A 362 -8.58 -13.91 -13.16
N PHE A 363 -8.50 -13.22 -12.01
CA PHE A 363 -9.27 -13.50 -10.81
C PHE A 363 -10.52 -12.61 -10.80
N THR A 364 -11.70 -13.21 -10.68
CA THR A 364 -13.02 -12.54 -10.61
C THR A 364 -13.77 -12.91 -9.34
N VAL A 365 -14.67 -12.04 -8.87
CA VAL A 365 -15.62 -12.40 -7.77
C VAL A 365 -16.50 -13.56 -8.22
N GLY A 366 -16.72 -14.56 -7.34
CA GLY A 366 -17.42 -15.80 -7.68
C GLY A 366 -16.72 -16.69 -8.71
N GLY A 367 -15.52 -16.34 -9.18
CA GLY A 367 -14.76 -17.10 -10.18
C GLY A 367 -14.06 -18.34 -9.61
N PRO A 368 -13.66 -19.32 -10.46
CA PRO A 368 -13.07 -20.60 -10.05
C PRO A 368 -11.69 -20.50 -9.38
N ASN A 369 -11.11 -19.30 -9.32
CA ASN A 369 -9.84 -19.01 -8.67
C ASN A 369 -9.98 -18.10 -7.43
N THR A 370 -11.22 -17.85 -6.98
CA THR A 370 -11.56 -16.95 -5.87
C THR A 370 -12.34 -17.70 -4.79
N LEU A 371 -11.84 -17.69 -3.57
CA LEU A 371 -12.49 -18.23 -2.38
C LEU A 371 -13.41 -17.17 -1.76
N GLU A 372 -14.64 -17.54 -1.44
CA GLU A 372 -15.53 -16.66 -0.66
C GLU A 372 -15.06 -16.64 0.80
N HIS A 373 -14.83 -15.45 1.36
CA HIS A 373 -14.21 -15.29 2.70
C HIS A 373 -14.96 -16.05 3.80
N GLU A 374 -16.29 -16.11 3.71
CA GLU A 374 -17.16 -16.85 4.63
C GLU A 374 -16.82 -18.35 4.71
N ASP A 375 -16.24 -18.95 3.67
CA ASP A 375 -15.87 -20.37 3.68
C ASP A 375 -14.77 -20.67 4.72
N LEU A 376 -13.97 -19.68 5.12
CA LEU A 376 -12.99 -19.83 6.20
C LEU A 376 -13.67 -20.17 7.54
N ALA A 377 -14.90 -19.68 7.76
CA ALA A 377 -15.69 -19.99 8.96
C ALA A 377 -16.43 -21.33 8.88
N LYS A 378 -16.46 -21.98 7.71
CA LYS A 378 -17.19 -23.24 7.44
C LYS A 378 -16.32 -24.50 7.59
N GLY A 379 -15.09 -24.37 8.08
CA GLY A 379 -14.20 -25.50 8.37
C GLY A 379 -13.28 -25.93 7.21
N GLU A 380 -12.23 -26.70 7.54
CA GLU A 380 -11.19 -27.15 6.59
C GLU A 380 -11.78 -28.04 5.48
N GLU A 381 -12.79 -28.83 5.84
CA GLU A 381 -13.63 -29.64 4.97
C GLU A 381 -14.36 -28.83 3.86
N VAL A 382 -14.57 -27.52 4.03
CA VAL A 382 -15.20 -26.65 3.02
C VAL A 382 -14.18 -25.81 2.25
N TRP A 383 -13.26 -25.10 2.93
CA TRP A 383 -12.28 -24.25 2.24
C TRP A 383 -11.08 -25.03 1.69
N GLY A 384 -10.69 -26.14 2.31
CA GLY A 384 -9.52 -26.94 1.95
C GLY A 384 -9.57 -27.51 0.53
N PRO A 385 -10.65 -28.22 0.14
CA PRO A 385 -10.83 -28.70 -1.23
C PRO A 385 -10.84 -27.57 -2.27
N LYS A 386 -11.47 -26.43 -1.95
CA LYS A 386 -11.51 -25.25 -2.84
C LYS A 386 -10.11 -24.68 -3.07
N ILE A 387 -9.32 -24.49 -2.00
CA ILE A 387 -7.93 -24.01 -2.14
C ILE A 387 -7.05 -25.05 -2.85
N ALA A 388 -7.25 -26.35 -2.61
CA ALA A 388 -6.52 -27.41 -3.31
C ALA A 388 -6.70 -27.32 -4.83
N ASP A 389 -7.95 -27.19 -5.27
CA ASP A 389 -8.37 -27.03 -6.67
C ASP A 389 -7.80 -25.73 -7.30
N MET A 390 -7.87 -24.59 -6.59
CA MET A 390 -7.28 -23.32 -7.04
C MET A 390 -5.75 -23.38 -7.18
N LEU A 391 -5.05 -24.02 -6.24
CA LEU A 391 -3.60 -24.19 -6.29
C LEU A 391 -3.18 -25.18 -7.39
N ALA A 392 -3.96 -26.23 -7.63
CA ALA A 392 -3.76 -27.15 -8.75
C ALA A 392 -3.87 -26.44 -10.10
N ARG A 393 -4.95 -25.64 -10.32
CA ARG A 393 -5.11 -24.78 -11.52
C ARG A 393 -3.92 -23.82 -11.70
N TRP A 394 -3.48 -23.18 -10.63
CA TRP A 394 -2.33 -22.26 -10.65
C TRP A 394 -1.01 -22.95 -11.06
N ASN A 395 -0.80 -24.19 -10.62
CA ASN A 395 0.41 -24.95 -10.95
C ASN A 395 0.37 -25.58 -12.35
N GLY A 396 -0.82 -25.71 -12.95
CA GLY A 396 -1.03 -26.43 -14.22
C GLY A 396 -1.26 -27.93 -14.02
N GLU A 397 -1.67 -28.34 -12.81
CA GLU A 397 -2.05 -29.72 -12.51
C GLU A 397 -3.43 -30.03 -13.14
N PRO A 398 -3.66 -31.25 -13.65
CA PRO A 398 -4.94 -31.64 -14.22
C PRO A 398 -6.02 -31.71 -13.12
N VAL A 399 -7.00 -30.80 -13.20
CA VAL A 399 -8.17 -30.80 -12.32
C VAL A 399 -9.32 -31.58 -12.95
N ASP A 400 -10.06 -32.35 -12.14
CA ASP A 400 -11.19 -33.16 -12.60
C ASP A 400 -12.29 -32.26 -13.21
N ALA A 401 -12.67 -32.55 -14.45
CA ALA A 401 -13.48 -31.68 -15.29
C ALA A 401 -14.98 -31.61 -14.92
N SER A 402 -15.36 -32.01 -13.70
CA SER A 402 -16.74 -31.97 -13.20
C SER A 402 -17.15 -30.59 -12.65
N ALA A 403 -16.20 -29.71 -12.35
CA ALA A 403 -16.46 -28.31 -12.01
C ALA A 403 -16.20 -27.41 -13.23
N GLY A 404 -17.23 -26.70 -13.69
CA GLY A 404 -17.21 -26.02 -14.99
C GLY A 404 -16.31 -24.79 -15.06
N GLY A 405 -15.57 -24.65 -16.17
CA GLY A 405 -14.84 -23.42 -16.52
C GLY A 405 -13.51 -23.68 -17.24
N LYS A 406 -13.48 -23.59 -18.57
CA LYS A 406 -12.22 -23.61 -19.35
C LYS A 406 -11.49 -22.27 -19.19
N SER A 407 -10.71 -22.14 -18.12
CA SER A 407 -9.78 -21.02 -17.92
C SER A 407 -8.35 -21.48 -18.21
N THR A 408 -7.80 -21.14 -19.38
CA THR A 408 -6.40 -21.40 -19.73
C THR A 408 -5.49 -20.42 -19.00
N PHE A 409 -5.06 -20.77 -17.78
CA PHE A 409 -4.18 -19.90 -17.00
C PHE A 409 -2.78 -19.79 -17.66
N SER A 410 -2.50 -18.65 -18.30
CA SER A 410 -1.20 -18.37 -18.90
C SER A 410 -0.21 -17.90 -17.84
N LYS A 411 0.59 -18.84 -17.33
CA LYS A 411 1.74 -18.56 -16.45
C LYS A 411 2.70 -17.60 -17.18
N PRO A 412 2.88 -16.34 -16.71
CA PRO A 412 3.73 -15.38 -17.42
C PRO A 412 5.18 -15.87 -17.46
N PRO A 413 5.93 -15.59 -18.54
CA PRO A 413 7.24 -16.19 -18.77
C PRO A 413 8.23 -15.83 -17.66
N SER A 414 8.86 -16.85 -17.06
CA SER A 414 9.89 -16.67 -16.06
C SER A 414 11.14 -16.05 -16.69
N SER A 415 11.50 -14.84 -16.26
CA SER A 415 12.66 -14.08 -16.78
C SER A 415 13.99 -14.71 -16.37
N SER A 416 14.40 -15.78 -17.04
CA SER A 416 15.68 -16.45 -16.82
C SER A 416 16.21 -17.11 -18.08
N LYS A 417 17.31 -16.54 -18.62
CA LYS A 417 18.10 -16.99 -19.78
C LYS A 417 17.43 -16.88 -21.16
N GLU A 418 17.72 -15.78 -21.84
CA GLU A 418 18.17 -15.87 -23.23
C GLU A 418 19.18 -14.75 -23.52
N LEU A 419 20.46 -15.13 -23.72
CA LEU A 419 21.53 -14.23 -24.17
C LEU A 419 22.64 -15.05 -24.83
N ALA A 420 22.37 -15.58 -26.02
CA ALA A 420 23.32 -16.38 -26.79
C ALA A 420 23.20 -16.13 -28.30
N SER A 421 24.31 -15.71 -28.90
CA SER A 421 24.64 -15.81 -30.33
C SER A 421 23.61 -15.36 -31.38
N THR A 422 23.76 -14.12 -31.85
CA THR A 422 23.71 -13.84 -33.30
C THR A 422 25.13 -13.75 -33.84
N ARG A 423 25.59 -14.79 -34.54
CA ARG A 423 26.82 -14.76 -35.35
C ARG A 423 26.43 -14.60 -36.82
N ASP A 424 26.80 -13.48 -37.43
CA ASP A 424 26.75 -13.32 -38.89
C ASP A 424 28.14 -13.58 -39.52
N ARG A 425 28.21 -13.81 -40.84
CA ARG A 425 29.39 -14.35 -41.55
C ARG A 425 29.72 -13.64 -42.88
N SER A 426 30.67 -12.71 -42.85
CA SER A 426 31.50 -12.30 -43.99
C SER A 426 32.67 -11.42 -43.50
N SER A 427 33.90 -11.46 -44.01
CA SER A 427 34.57 -12.40 -44.93
C SER A 427 36.11 -12.30 -44.75
N SER A 428 36.85 -13.35 -45.15
CA SER A 428 38.33 -13.47 -45.08
C SER A 428 39.06 -12.66 -46.19
N PRO A 429 40.42 -12.59 -46.31
CA PRO A 429 41.46 -13.47 -45.73
C PRO A 429 42.82 -12.86 -45.29
N ALA A 430 43.78 -13.76 -45.00
CA ALA A 430 45.19 -13.58 -44.55
C ALA A 430 45.36 -13.43 -43.01
N ARG A 431 46.56 -13.62 -42.41
CA ARG A 431 47.91 -13.89 -42.96
C ARG A 431 48.64 -15.02 -42.21
N VAL A 432 49.76 -15.47 -42.78
CA VAL A 432 50.55 -16.68 -42.48
C VAL A 432 51.59 -16.54 -41.34
N LYS A 433 51.47 -17.42 -40.32
CA LYS A 433 52.50 -18.20 -39.54
C LYS A 433 53.90 -17.63 -39.14
N ARG A 434 54.39 -18.25 -38.03
CA ARG A 434 55.79 -18.42 -37.55
C ARG A 434 56.47 -17.17 -36.96
N GLN A 435 57.39 -17.24 -35.99
CA GLN A 435 57.86 -18.21 -34.95
C GLN A 435 59.21 -17.61 -34.48
N ARG A 436 59.45 -17.41 -33.17
CA ARG A 436 60.75 -17.70 -32.50
C ARG A 436 60.79 -17.30 -31.02
N SER A 437 61.60 -18.05 -30.30
CA SER A 437 62.24 -17.79 -28.99
C SER A 437 63.73 -18.20 -29.19
N PRO A 438 64.66 -18.20 -28.21
CA PRO A 438 64.54 -17.94 -26.77
C PRO A 438 65.70 -17.04 -26.22
N ALA A 439 66.12 -17.31 -24.97
CA ALA A 439 67.26 -16.77 -24.20
C ALA A 439 67.06 -15.36 -23.58
N GLY A 440 67.59 -15.08 -22.37
CA GLY A 440 68.19 -16.00 -21.39
C GLY A 440 69.19 -15.32 -20.45
N GLU A 441 69.06 -15.57 -19.13
CA GLU A 441 70.00 -15.18 -18.05
C GLU A 441 70.19 -13.63 -17.88
N ASP A 442 70.62 -13.05 -16.76
CA ASP A 442 71.12 -13.59 -15.47
C ASP A 442 70.88 -12.59 -14.30
N GLY A 443 71.07 -13.02 -13.03
CA GLY A 443 71.47 -12.16 -11.90
C GLY A 443 70.41 -11.32 -11.10
N PRO A 444 70.44 -11.30 -9.75
CA PRO A 444 69.52 -10.50 -8.91
C PRO A 444 70.19 -9.47 -7.96
N SER A 445 69.48 -8.39 -7.58
CA SER A 445 69.70 -7.67 -6.30
C SER A 445 68.57 -6.68 -5.93
N GLU A 446 68.15 -6.73 -4.67
CA GLU A 446 67.53 -5.65 -3.87
C GLU A 446 68.58 -5.19 -2.80
N PRO A 447 68.38 -4.15 -1.94
CA PRO A 447 67.25 -3.23 -1.74
C PRO A 447 67.65 -1.73 -1.52
N ALA A 448 66.75 -0.96 -0.91
CA ALA A 448 66.98 0.18 0.03
C ALA A 448 66.58 1.62 -0.43
N ARG A 449 66.59 2.56 0.53
CA ARG A 449 65.82 3.83 0.55
C ARG A 449 66.69 5.07 0.82
N LYS A 450 66.13 6.27 0.53
CA LYS A 450 66.61 7.65 0.81
C LYS A 450 67.72 8.11 -0.17
N ALA A 451 67.91 9.41 -0.44
CA ALA A 451 67.38 10.64 0.17
C ALA A 451 67.15 11.75 -0.92
N VAL A 452 66.21 12.72 -0.81
CA VAL A 452 66.31 14.04 -0.12
C VAL A 452 67.35 14.97 -0.83
N LYS A 453 67.10 16.24 -1.24
CA LYS A 453 66.31 17.34 -0.62
C LYS A 453 65.99 18.52 -1.58
N LEU A 454 65.31 19.52 -1.00
CA LEU A 454 65.25 20.97 -1.25
C LEU A 454 64.25 21.50 -2.29
N ALA A 455 63.38 22.47 -1.95
CA ALA A 455 63.16 23.20 -0.66
C ALA A 455 61.71 23.04 -0.17
N ASP A 456 61.34 22.96 1.13
CA ASP A 456 61.85 23.44 2.43
C ASP A 456 61.30 24.87 2.78
N ASP A 457 60.71 25.18 3.95
CA ASP A 457 60.51 24.37 5.17
C ASP A 457 59.03 24.23 5.65
N SER A 458 58.24 25.23 6.12
CA SER A 458 58.42 26.69 6.30
C SER A 458 57.56 27.27 7.48
N ILE A 459 56.97 28.47 7.34
CA ILE A 459 56.54 29.43 8.39
C ILE A 459 55.24 30.15 7.94
N SER A 460 54.31 30.67 8.77
CA SER A 460 54.35 31.13 10.19
C SER A 460 53.14 30.73 11.07
N SER A 461 53.21 31.08 12.36
CA SER A 461 52.22 31.05 13.48
C SER A 461 52.94 31.72 14.70
N PRO A 462 52.57 31.62 16.03
CA PRO A 462 51.45 30.95 16.71
C PRO A 462 50.80 31.68 17.94
N LYS A 463 49.77 31.02 18.50
CA LYS A 463 49.31 30.90 19.92
C LYS A 463 49.85 31.85 21.01
N GLU A 464 48.94 32.32 21.89
CA GLU A 464 49.00 32.02 23.34
C GLU A 464 47.59 32.00 24.01
N ALA A 465 47.46 32.09 25.35
CA ALA A 465 46.29 31.56 26.11
C ALA A 465 45.77 32.46 27.27
N LYS A 466 44.73 31.96 28.00
CA LYS A 466 43.95 32.58 29.11
C LYS A 466 42.88 33.60 28.66
N SER A 467 41.99 34.12 29.53
CA SER A 467 41.02 33.49 30.46
C SER A 467 40.06 34.59 30.99
N ASP A 468 38.90 34.18 31.52
CA ASP A 468 38.04 34.93 32.48
C ASP A 468 37.20 36.16 32.02
N ASP A 469 36.13 36.36 32.80
CA ASP A 469 35.28 37.54 33.09
C ASP A 469 34.46 38.33 32.03
N GLU A 470 33.13 38.13 32.15
CA GLU A 470 32.07 39.12 32.44
C GLU A 470 31.96 40.54 31.79
N LYS A 471 30.69 40.89 31.50
CA LYS A 471 30.02 42.21 31.64
C LYS A 471 30.23 43.35 30.60
N SER A 472 29.09 43.65 29.94
CA SER A 472 28.40 44.96 30.00
C SER A 472 28.66 46.09 28.97
N TRP A 473 27.79 46.12 27.94
CA TRP A 473 26.86 47.25 27.62
C TRP A 473 27.37 48.51 26.87
N LYS A 474 26.58 48.86 25.81
CA LYS A 474 26.34 50.16 25.10
C LYS A 474 26.96 50.24 23.68
N GLY A 475 26.27 50.69 22.62
CA GLY A 475 24.84 51.04 22.43
C GLY A 475 24.58 52.50 22.00
N ILE A 476 23.41 52.76 21.37
CA ILE A 476 22.98 54.07 20.78
C ILE A 476 23.75 54.31 19.44
N GLU A 477 23.29 54.91 18.35
CA GLU A 477 22.19 55.86 17.96
C GLU A 477 21.40 55.29 16.75
N ASP A 478 20.18 55.71 16.38
CA ASP A 478 19.12 56.51 17.02
C ASP A 478 17.74 56.14 16.40
#